data_AF-A0A9Q1CN94-F1
#
_entry.id   AF-A0A9Q1CN94-F1
#
_cell.length_a   1.000
_cell.length_b   1.000
_cell.length_c   1.000
_cell.angle_alpha   90.00
_cell.angle_beta   90.00
_cell.angle_gamma   90.00
#
_symmetry.space_group_name_H-M   'P 1'
#
loop_
_entity.id
_entity.type
_entity.pdbx_description
1 polymer ?
#
loop_
_entity_poly.entity_id
_entity_poly.type
_entity_poly.pdbx_seq_one_letter_code
_entity_poly.pdbx_strand_id
1 'polypeptide(L)'
;MRQKGDQKFAQLLNRLREGKQTQEDLNLLKTRELPPESIPSHATHLFQTNAKVNAHNEKMFSLLDITKVEVPSLDIVTGDLSSTIKEKITSLIPHDSNKTMGLMTKLFLGIGLICA
;
A
#
# COMPACT_ATOMS: atom_id res chain seq x y z
N MET A 1 19.36 4.97 14.92
CA MET A 1 18.03 4.54 15.40
C MET A 1 16.96 5.45 14.80
N ARG A 2 15.78 4.89 14.48
CA ARG A 2 14.71 5.59 13.73
C ARG A 2 14.23 6.87 14.42
N GLN A 3 14.10 6.89 15.75
CA GLN A 3 13.64 8.06 16.52
C GLN A 3 14.75 8.77 17.31
N LYS A 4 15.99 8.80 16.80
CA LYS A 4 17.19 9.26 17.57
C LYS A 4 17.07 10.66 18.22
N GLY A 5 16.27 11.56 17.65
CA GLY A 5 16.10 12.93 18.16
C GLY A 5 15.03 13.10 19.24
N ASP A 6 14.23 12.07 19.53
CA ASP A 6 13.09 12.19 20.45
C ASP A 6 13.04 11.00 21.41
N GLN A 7 13.73 11.14 22.54
CA GLN A 7 13.78 10.12 23.58
C GLN A 7 12.39 9.86 24.19
N LYS A 8 11.58 10.90 24.37
CA LYS A 8 10.24 10.76 24.97
C LYS A 8 9.35 9.91 24.06
N PHE A 9 9.37 10.21 22.77
CA PHE A 9 8.61 9.43 21.78
C PHE A 9 9.14 8.00 21.63
N ALA A 10 10.47 7.81 21.64
CA ALA A 10 11.05 6.46 21.60
C ALA A 10 10.61 5.60 22.80
N GLN A 11 10.58 6.18 24.01
CA GLN A 11 10.11 5.48 25.21
C GLN A 11 8.60 5.18 25.16
N LEU A 12 7.80 6.11 24.65
CA LEU A 12 6.36 5.88 24.40
C LEU A 12 6.16 4.68 23.47
N LEU A 13 6.87 4.62 22.34
CA LEU A 13 6.76 3.51 21.39
C LEU A 13 7.18 2.17 22.02
N ASN A 14 8.20 2.17 22.89
CA ASN A 14 8.61 0.97 23.62
C ASN A 14 7.52 0.50 24.60
N ARG A 15 6.87 1.41 25.33
CA ARG A 15 5.74 1.06 26.21
C ARG A 15 4.53 0.55 25.43
N LEU A 16 4.21 1.17 24.30
CA LEU A 16 3.14 0.73 23.41
C LEU A 16 3.38 -0.68 22.88
N ARG A 17 4.63 -1.02 22.52
CA ARG A 17 5.03 -2.36 22.09
C ARG A 17 4.76 -3.43 23.15
N GLU A 18 4.98 -3.10 24.42
CA GLU A 18 4.72 -4.00 25.56
C GLU A 18 3.27 -3.96 26.06
N GLY A 19 2.42 -3.10 25.50
CA GLY A 19 1.04 -2.88 25.98
C GLY A 19 0.97 -2.18 27.35
N LYS A 20 1.99 -1.42 27.73
CA LYS A 20 2.11 -0.71 29.02
C LYS A 20 2.03 0.82 28.86
N GLN A 21 1.31 1.30 27.84
CA GLN A 21 1.15 2.73 27.60
C GLN A 21 0.41 3.43 28.76
N THR A 22 0.87 4.62 29.13
CA THR A 22 0.23 5.43 30.17
C THR A 22 -0.87 6.31 29.58
N GLN A 23 -1.67 6.95 30.45
CA GLN A 23 -2.65 7.94 29.99
C GLN A 23 -1.99 9.14 29.30
N GLU A 24 -0.79 9.53 29.74
CA GLU A 24 0.00 10.59 29.09
C GLU A 24 0.43 10.19 27.69
N ASP A 25 0.84 8.93 27.49
CA ASP A 25 1.19 8.40 26.16
C ASP A 25 -0.01 8.46 25.21
N LEU A 26 -1.19 8.05 25.68
CA LEU A 26 -2.43 8.11 24.90
C LEU A 26 -2.82 9.55 24.57
N ASN A 27 -2.71 10.46 25.54
CA ASN A 27 -3.00 11.88 25.32
C ASN A 27 -2.03 12.47 24.29
N LEU A 28 -0.74 12.13 24.36
CA LEU A 28 0.25 12.57 23.37
C LEU A 28 -0.08 12.06 21.97
N LEU A 29 -0.47 10.78 21.82
CA LEU A 29 -0.88 10.25 20.51
C LEU A 29 -2.11 10.96 19.95
N LYS A 30 -3.11 11.25 20.80
CA LYS A 30 -4.32 12.00 20.39
C LYS A 30 -4.00 13.41 19.90
N THR A 31 -2.95 14.07 20.41
CA THR A 31 -2.53 15.38 19.86
C THR A 31 -2.05 15.32 18.41
N ARG A 32 -1.82 14.13 17.87
CA ARG A 32 -1.36 13.91 16.49
C ARG A 32 -2.49 13.48 15.55
N GLU A 33 -3.72 13.40 16.05
CA GLU A 33 -4.90 13.27 15.20
C GLU A 33 -5.11 14.59 14.46
N LEU A 34 -4.88 14.56 13.15
CA LEU A 34 -5.05 15.70 12.27
C LEU A 34 -6.25 15.47 11.36
N PRO A 35 -6.99 16.53 11.00
CA PRO A 35 -8.02 16.42 9.99
C PRO A 35 -7.37 16.10 8.63
N PRO A 36 -8.08 15.40 7.72
CA PRO A 36 -7.50 14.93 6.46
C PRO A 36 -6.84 16.03 5.61
N GLU A 37 -7.35 17.26 5.65
CA GLU A 37 -6.82 18.38 4.86
C GLU A 37 -5.47 18.89 5.37
N SER A 38 -5.14 18.60 6.64
CA SER A 38 -3.89 19.02 7.28
C SER A 38 -2.76 17.99 7.12
N ILE A 39 -3.05 16.82 6.54
CA ILE A 39 -2.05 15.79 6.30
C ILE A 39 -1.25 16.17 5.04
N PRO A 40 0.09 16.23 5.10
CA PRO A 40 0.89 16.56 3.92
C PRO A 40 0.66 15.56 2.78
N SER A 41 0.53 16.05 1.56
CA SER A 41 0.29 15.23 0.37
C SER A 41 1.36 14.17 0.10
N HIS A 42 2.57 14.37 0.61
CA HIS A 42 3.71 13.46 0.48
C HIS A 42 3.85 12.50 1.67
N ALA A 43 2.96 12.55 2.66
CA ALA A 43 3.01 11.66 3.80
C ALA A 43 2.61 10.23 3.41
N THR A 44 3.31 9.23 3.92
CA THR A 44 2.93 7.82 3.72
C THR A 44 1.69 7.50 4.55
N HIS A 45 0.62 7.07 3.89
CA HIS A 45 -0.60 6.60 4.55
C HIS A 45 -0.52 5.09 4.83
N LEU A 46 -0.74 4.69 6.08
CA LEU A 46 -0.74 3.29 6.50
C LEU A 46 -2.18 2.82 6.73
N PHE A 47 -2.52 1.65 6.18
CA PHE A 47 -3.85 1.04 6.30
C PHE A 47 -3.77 -0.40 6.80
N GLN A 48 -4.86 -0.86 7.39
CA GLN A 48 -4.97 -2.23 7.93
C GLN A 48 -5.11 -3.31 6.84
N THR A 49 -5.57 -2.95 5.64
CA THR A 49 -5.86 -3.91 4.56
C THR A 49 -5.40 -3.38 3.20
N ASN A 50 -4.96 -4.30 2.33
CA ASN A 50 -4.58 -3.96 0.95
C ASN A 50 -5.73 -3.35 0.15
N ALA A 51 -6.98 -3.76 0.42
CA ALA A 51 -8.14 -3.15 -0.22
C ALA A 51 -8.24 -1.64 0.05
N LYS A 52 -7.95 -1.21 1.30
CA LYS A 52 -7.92 0.21 1.67
C LYS A 52 -6.72 0.93 1.05
N VAL A 53 -5.56 0.27 0.98
CA VAL A 53 -4.38 0.80 0.27
C VAL A 53 -4.71 1.06 -1.20
N ASN A 54 -5.24 0.06 -1.90
CA ASN A 54 -5.58 0.15 -3.32
C ASN A 54 -6.61 1.25 -3.57
N ALA A 55 -7.70 1.30 -2.78
CA ALA A 55 -8.71 2.34 -2.92
C ALA A 55 -8.15 3.75 -2.69
N HIS A 56 -7.25 3.92 -1.71
CA HIS A 56 -6.59 5.21 -1.48
C HIS A 56 -5.65 5.57 -2.64
N ASN A 57 -4.81 4.63 -3.08
CA ASN A 57 -3.85 4.85 -4.16
C ASN A 57 -4.55 5.16 -5.49
N GLU A 58 -5.62 4.43 -5.84
CA GLU A 58 -6.44 4.69 -7.02
C GLU A 58 -7.13 6.07 -6.95
N LYS A 59 -7.64 6.44 -5.77
CA LYS A 59 -8.21 7.78 -5.55
C LYS A 59 -7.15 8.86 -5.74
N MET A 60 -5.98 8.73 -5.12
CA MET A 60 -4.90 9.71 -5.25
C MET A 60 -4.41 9.79 -6.70
N PHE A 61 -4.22 8.65 -7.35
CA PHE A 61 -3.83 8.58 -8.76
C PHE A 61 -4.86 9.24 -9.68
N SER A 62 -6.16 9.06 -9.44
CA SER A 62 -7.21 9.70 -10.24
C SER A 62 -7.25 11.23 -10.06
N LEU A 63 -6.92 11.74 -8.87
CA LEU A 63 -6.87 13.18 -8.57
C LEU A 63 -5.64 13.91 -9.17
N LEU A 64 -4.56 13.19 -9.49
CA LEU A 64 -3.37 13.82 -10.09
C LEU A 64 -3.65 14.28 -11.52
N ASP A 65 -3.24 15.50 -11.87
CA ASP A 65 -3.32 16.03 -13.22
C ASP A 65 -1.99 15.81 -13.97
N ILE A 66 -1.75 14.55 -14.33
CA ILE A 66 -0.52 14.11 -15.02
C ILE A 66 -0.86 13.15 -16.16
N THR A 67 0.09 12.94 -17.07
CA THR A 67 -0.02 11.88 -18.08
C THR A 67 0.05 10.52 -17.39
N LYS A 68 -1.05 9.77 -17.44
CA LYS A 68 -1.24 8.48 -16.78
C LYS A 68 -1.13 7.34 -17.79
N VAL A 69 -0.50 6.25 -17.37
CA VAL A 69 -0.42 5.00 -18.12
C VAL A 69 -0.78 3.85 -17.19
N GLU A 70 -1.64 2.95 -17.67
CA GLU A 70 -1.94 1.68 -17.02
C GLU A 70 -1.28 0.55 -17.81
N VAL A 71 -0.46 -0.25 -17.14
CA VAL A 71 0.18 -1.43 -17.72
C VAL A 71 -0.46 -2.67 -17.13
N PRO A 72 -1.28 -3.41 -17.90
CA PRO A 72 -1.86 -4.67 -17.42
C PRO A 72 -0.79 -5.76 -17.34
N SER A 73 -0.94 -6.67 -16.38
CA SER A 73 -0.12 -7.87 -16.31
C SER A 73 -0.48 -8.84 -17.44
N LEU A 74 0.48 -9.67 -17.83
CA LEU A 74 0.28 -10.74 -18.80
C LEU A 74 0.81 -12.06 -18.22
N ASP A 75 -0.10 -13.02 -18.07
CA ASP A 75 0.24 -14.38 -17.65
C ASP A 75 0.48 -15.26 -18.88
N ILE A 76 1.60 -16.00 -18.90
CA ILE A 76 1.99 -16.83 -20.04
C ILE A 76 2.37 -18.22 -19.54
N VAL A 77 1.74 -19.25 -20.14
CA VAL A 77 2.11 -20.65 -19.94
C VAL A 77 3.16 -21.05 -20.97
N THR A 78 4.39 -21.31 -20.50
CA THR A 78 5.51 -21.74 -21.35
C THR A 78 5.57 -23.26 -21.45
N GLY A 79 6.01 -23.79 -22.59
CA GLY A 79 6.14 -25.23 -22.84
C GLY A 79 5.56 -25.69 -24.19
N ASP A 80 5.93 -26.91 -24.59
CA ASP A 80 5.44 -27.57 -25.81
C ASP A 80 4.08 -28.24 -25.54
N LEU A 81 3.04 -27.41 -25.49
CA LEU A 81 1.65 -27.81 -25.27
C LEU A 81 0.78 -27.18 -26.36
N SER A 82 -0.34 -27.83 -26.70
CA SER A 82 -1.31 -27.26 -27.63
C SER A 82 -1.90 -25.94 -27.10
N SER A 83 -2.32 -25.06 -28.01
CA SER A 83 -2.94 -23.77 -27.67
C SER A 83 -4.13 -23.93 -26.74
N THR A 84 -4.95 -24.96 -26.95
CA THR A 84 -6.14 -25.28 -26.15
C THR A 84 -5.79 -25.59 -24.69
N ILE A 85 -4.69 -26.29 -24.44
CA ILE A 85 -4.24 -26.60 -23.08
C ILE A 85 -3.70 -25.34 -22.41
N LYS A 86 -2.93 -24.52 -23.14
CA LYS A 86 -2.38 -23.26 -22.61
C LYS A 86 -3.51 -22.29 -22.21
N GLU A 87 -4.54 -22.14 -23.03
CA GLU A 87 -5.71 -21.32 -22.73
C GLU A 87 -6.44 -21.82 -21.48
N LYS A 88 -6.66 -23.14 -21.37
CA LYS A 88 -7.31 -23.74 -20.21
C LYS A 88 -6.50 -23.51 -18.92
N ILE A 89 -5.18 -23.67 -18.94
CA ILE A 89 -4.33 -23.42 -17.77
C ILE A 89 -4.35 -21.93 -17.42
N THR A 90 -4.27 -21.05 -18.40
CA THR A 90 -4.32 -19.59 -18.18
C THR A 90 -5.65 -19.18 -17.54
N SER A 91 -6.78 -19.79 -17.92
CA SER A 91 -8.09 -19.52 -17.33
C SER A 91 -8.24 -19.95 -15.86
N LEU A 92 -7.33 -20.78 -15.36
CA LEU A 92 -7.32 -21.23 -13.96
C LEU A 92 -6.56 -20.26 -13.05
N ILE A 93 -5.85 -19.28 -13.61
CA ILE A 93 -5.08 -18.31 -12.83
C ILE A 93 -6.05 -17.34 -12.16
N PRO A 94 -6.05 -17.25 -10.81
CA PRO A 94 -6.95 -16.37 -10.10
C PRO A 94 -6.54 -14.90 -10.26
N HIS A 95 -7.51 -14.01 -10.47
CA HIS A 95 -7.27 -12.56 -10.52
C HIS A 95 -7.19 -11.89 -9.13
N ASP A 96 -7.35 -12.66 -8.06
CA ASP A 96 -7.23 -12.19 -6.69
C ASP A 96 -5.75 -12.20 -6.26
N SER A 97 -5.20 -11.01 -6.00
CA SER A 97 -3.82 -10.82 -5.53
C SER A 97 -3.45 -11.68 -4.32
N ASN A 98 -4.41 -12.00 -3.43
CA ASN A 98 -4.13 -12.84 -2.27
C ASN A 98 -3.87 -14.31 -2.66
N LYS A 99 -4.36 -14.74 -3.82
CA LYS A 99 -4.18 -16.08 -4.37
C LYS A 99 -3.00 -16.17 -5.34
N THR A 100 -2.42 -15.03 -5.70
CA THR A 100 -1.23 -14.92 -6.57
C THR A 100 -0.01 -14.39 -5.80
N MET A 101 0.06 -14.60 -4.48
CA MET A 101 1.19 -14.17 -3.64
C MET A 101 1.48 -12.66 -3.71
N GLY A 102 0.45 -11.84 -3.93
CA GLY A 102 0.55 -10.39 -4.00
C GLY A 102 0.94 -9.85 -5.37
N LEU A 103 0.90 -10.67 -6.43
CA LEU A 103 1.13 -10.18 -7.79
C LEU A 103 0.00 -9.23 -8.21
N MET A 104 0.40 -8.03 -8.64
CA MET A 104 -0.51 -7.00 -9.13
C MET A 104 -0.93 -7.29 -10.57
N THR A 105 -2.21 -7.05 -10.87
CA THR A 105 -2.77 -7.21 -12.21
C THR A 105 -2.62 -5.95 -13.07
N LYS A 106 -2.41 -4.81 -12.41
CA LYS A 106 -2.32 -3.49 -13.05
C LYS A 106 -1.23 -2.69 -12.37
N LEU A 107 -0.37 -2.09 -13.18
CA LEU A 107 0.64 -1.13 -12.74
C LEU A 107 0.24 0.26 -13.23
N PHE A 108 0.08 1.18 -12.29
CA PHE A 108 -0.22 2.59 -12.57
C PHE A 108 1.07 3.40 -12.64
N LEU A 109 1.29 4.09 -13.75
CA LEU A 109 2.45 4.92 -14.01
C LEU A 109 2.02 6.34 -14.38
N GLY A 110 2.90 7.31 -14.14
CA GLY A 110 2.74 8.65 -14.67
C GLY A 110 4.03 9.45 -14.56
N ILE A 111 4.14 10.50 -15.38
CA ILE A 111 5.32 11.37 -15.36
C ILE A 111 5.31 12.18 -14.06
N GLY A 112 6.40 12.13 -13.30
CA GLY A 112 6.54 12.85 -12.03
C GLY A 112 5.85 12.17 -10.84
N LEU A 113 5.33 10.94 -11.01
CA LEU A 113 4.79 10.15 -9.90
C LEU A 113 5.95 9.68 -9.02
N ILE A 114 5.95 10.12 -7.75
CA ILE A 114 6.83 9.56 -6.75
C ILE A 114 6.20 8.22 -6.34
N CYS A 115 6.83 7.11 -6.73
CA CYS A 115 6.43 5.79 -6.25
C CYS A 115 6.56 5.77 -4.72
N ALA A 116 5.43 5.55 -4.04
CA ALA A 116 5.37 5.35 -2.59
C ALA A 116 5.63 3.87 -2.25
#